data_AF-A0A1F7P6P6-F1
#
_entry.id   AF-A0A1F7P6P6-F1
#
_cell.length_a   1.000
_cell.length_b   1.000
_cell.length_c   1.000
_cell.angle_alpha   90.00
_cell.angle_beta   90.00
_cell.angle_gamma   90.00
#
_symmetry.space_group_name_H-M   'P 1'
#
loop_
_entity.id
_entity.type
_entity.pdbx_description
1 polymer ?
#
loop_
_entity_poly.entity_id
_entity_poly.type
_entity_poly.pdbx_seq_one_letter_code
_entity_poly.pdbx_strand_id
1 'polypeptide(L)'
;MSLGFDLRRLVAGRGAASADDPRTAEVLARADEARGAGRREEAGTLYRQALDQRRGHPGALRGLRELAVEAGEWAAALDAQQQLCGAVGPDERAREAHWLAVIYYELGRAGLALGHTGEALAHFRSALRADRDFVPAAVALGDAHETLGEHREAVRAWERAAEAVPALPLLARLERNYRQEGRPSRMIALYRDALERAPDDLALAVALGRVYFDLEMLDEAADQFEKVEVRAPDLPAVHAYLGAVFERRGETAAAFDEYRRALALGHGFEWPHRCEACGSTVSTWQDRCERCRRWNTLRPTRG
;
A
#
# COMPACT_ATOMS: atom_id res chain seq x y z
N MET A 1 36.66 -15.98 59.54
CA MET A 1 36.16 -16.32 58.20
C MET A 1 34.69 -15.95 58.14
N SER A 2 34.36 -14.80 57.54
CA SER A 2 33.05 -14.54 56.94
C SER A 2 33.26 -13.43 55.91
N LEU A 3 33.14 -13.81 54.64
CA LEU A 3 33.18 -12.95 53.45
C LEU A 3 31.74 -12.83 52.94
N GLY A 4 31.37 -11.68 52.39
CA GLY A 4 30.15 -11.56 51.58
C GLY A 4 29.49 -10.18 51.69
N PHE A 5 30.13 -9.14 51.16
CA PHE A 5 29.74 -8.49 49.89
C PHE A 5 28.50 -7.58 50.00
N ASP A 6 28.78 -6.30 50.29
CA ASP A 6 27.87 -5.16 50.16
C ASP A 6 27.51 -4.92 48.68
N LEU A 7 26.28 -5.27 48.28
CA LEU A 7 25.70 -5.04 46.96
C LEU A 7 25.14 -3.61 46.78
N ARG A 8 25.75 -2.60 47.42
CA ARG A 8 25.34 -1.19 47.29
C ARG A 8 26.43 -0.34 46.64
N ARG A 9 26.86 -0.70 45.43
CA ARG A 9 27.65 0.16 44.53
C ARG A 9 27.75 -0.44 43.14
N LEU A 10 26.65 -0.42 42.38
CA LEU A 10 26.67 -0.65 40.92
C LEU A 10 25.36 -0.18 40.24
N VAL A 11 24.77 0.91 40.75
CA VAL A 11 23.71 1.66 40.04
C VAL A 11 24.15 3.12 39.96
N ALA A 12 25.26 3.34 39.28
CA ALA A 12 25.69 4.64 38.81
C ALA A 12 26.25 4.40 37.39
N GLY A 13 25.51 4.82 36.37
CA GLY A 13 25.96 4.70 34.98
C GLY A 13 24.96 4.13 33.98
N ARG A 14 23.66 4.40 34.12
CA ARG A 14 22.79 4.55 32.95
C ARG A 14 22.14 5.91 33.03
N GLY A 15 22.99 6.92 32.84
CA GLY A 15 22.50 8.25 32.49
C GLY A 15 21.60 8.11 31.27
N ALA A 16 20.45 8.78 31.35
CA ALA A 16 19.55 8.95 30.22
C ALA A 16 20.35 9.24 28.94
N ALA A 17 20.11 8.45 27.90
CA ALA A 17 20.51 8.77 26.54
C ALA A 17 19.73 10.04 26.14
N SER A 18 20.29 11.20 26.46
CA SER A 18 19.65 12.49 26.41
C SER A 18 20.51 13.41 25.54
N ALA A 19 19.92 13.83 24.41
CA ALA A 19 20.38 14.78 23.42
C ALA A 19 21.62 14.36 22.60
N ASP A 20 21.51 14.43 21.28
CA ASP A 20 22.65 14.31 20.37
C ASP A 20 23.78 15.26 20.81
N ASP A 21 25.04 14.81 20.67
CA ASP A 21 26.20 15.69 20.83
C ASP A 21 25.98 16.94 19.97
N PRO A 22 26.05 18.17 20.53
CA PRO A 22 25.78 19.40 19.79
C PRO A 22 26.52 19.49 18.45
N ARG A 23 27.72 18.90 18.36
CA ARG A 23 28.49 18.84 17.11
C ARG A 23 27.82 17.99 16.03
N THR A 24 27.27 16.82 16.39
CA THR A 24 26.57 15.96 15.43
C THR A 24 25.23 16.59 15.01
N ALA A 25 24.52 17.22 15.95
CA ALA A 25 23.29 17.94 15.66
C ALA A 25 23.52 19.10 14.66
N GLU A 26 24.63 19.85 14.81
CA GLU A 26 25.00 20.93 13.89
C GLU A 26 25.32 20.41 12.48
N VAL A 27 26.07 19.31 12.37
CA VAL A 27 26.37 18.68 11.07
C VAL A 27 25.09 18.20 10.38
N LEU A 28 24.15 17.63 11.13
CA LEU A 28 22.86 17.19 10.59
C LEU A 28 22.01 18.36 10.10
N ALA A 29 21.91 19.44 10.87
CA ALA A 29 21.18 20.63 10.46
C ALA A 29 21.71 21.20 9.12
N ARG A 30 23.04 21.25 8.96
CA ARG A 30 23.69 21.66 7.71
C ARG A 30 23.43 20.67 6.57
N ALA A 31 23.40 19.36 6.88
CA ALA A 31 23.09 18.34 5.88
C ALA A 31 21.65 18.47 5.36
N ASP A 32 20.69 18.69 6.26
CA ASP A 32 19.29 18.90 5.93
C ASP A 32 19.07 20.19 5.13
N GLU A 33 19.78 21.27 5.49
CA GLU A 33 19.79 22.52 4.72
C GLU A 33 20.35 22.32 3.30
N ALA A 34 21.51 21.64 3.19
CA ALA A 34 22.11 21.33 1.90
C ALA A 34 21.16 20.50 1.02
N ARG A 35 20.47 19.51 1.61
CA ARG A 35 19.47 18.71 0.90
C ARG A 35 18.27 19.54 0.47
N GLY A 36 17.71 20.38 1.35
CA GLY A 36 16.61 21.29 1.03
C GLY A 36 16.95 22.28 -0.09
N ALA A 37 18.23 22.67 -0.20
CA ALA A 37 18.76 23.50 -1.28
C ALA A 37 19.11 22.71 -2.56
N GLY A 38 18.90 21.39 -2.61
CA GLY A 38 19.24 20.53 -3.75
C GLY A 38 20.74 20.23 -3.91
N ARG A 39 21.58 20.61 -2.94
CA ARG A 39 23.03 20.33 -2.93
C ARG A 39 23.29 18.91 -2.42
N ARG A 40 22.92 17.92 -3.24
CA ARG A 40 22.91 16.49 -2.87
C ARG A 40 24.28 15.93 -2.44
N GLU A 41 25.34 16.24 -3.18
CA GLU A 41 26.70 15.79 -2.87
C GLU A 41 27.20 16.31 -1.51
N GLU A 42 26.92 17.58 -1.23
CA GLU A 42 27.27 18.22 0.04
C GLU A 42 26.49 17.57 1.19
N ALA A 43 25.17 17.41 1.04
CA ALA A 43 24.32 16.75 2.02
C ALA A 43 24.80 15.32 2.32
N GLY A 44 25.10 14.53 1.29
CA GLY A 44 25.59 13.17 1.43
C GLY A 44 26.94 13.10 2.15
N THR A 45 27.82 14.06 1.92
CA THR A 45 29.11 14.18 2.63
C THR A 45 28.88 14.52 4.11
N LEU A 46 27.98 15.46 4.41
CA LEU A 46 27.67 15.86 5.78
C LEU A 46 26.99 14.74 6.57
N TYR A 47 26.05 13.99 5.97
CA TYR A 47 25.46 12.82 6.64
C TYR A 47 26.49 11.73 6.94
N ARG A 48 27.43 11.45 6.02
CA ARG A 48 28.55 10.52 6.27
C ARG A 48 29.45 11.01 7.41
N GLN A 49 29.77 12.31 7.43
CA GLN A 49 30.52 12.91 8.53
C GLN A 49 29.80 12.74 9.89
N ALA A 50 28.47 12.88 9.91
CA ALA A 50 27.68 12.62 11.13
C ALA A 50 27.75 11.15 11.57
N LEU A 51 27.81 10.20 10.62
CA LEU A 51 28.00 8.77 10.92
C LEU A 51 29.40 8.43 11.43
N ASP A 52 30.42 9.14 10.97
CA ASP A 52 31.79 9.00 11.48
C ASP A 52 31.89 9.45 12.94
N GLN A 53 31.15 10.49 13.32
CA GLN A 53 31.05 10.96 14.71
C GLN A 53 30.23 10.00 15.59
N ARG A 54 29.09 9.54 15.07
CA ARG A 54 28.21 8.58 15.74
C ARG A 54 27.72 7.51 14.79
N ARG A 55 28.36 6.35 14.85
CA ARG A 55 27.97 5.18 14.07
C ARG A 55 26.50 4.84 14.33
N GLY A 56 25.73 4.64 13.26
CA GLY A 56 24.32 4.28 13.37
C GLY A 56 23.39 5.43 13.76
N HIS A 57 23.81 6.69 13.62
CA HIS A 57 22.94 7.83 13.93
C HIS A 57 21.65 7.80 13.08
N PRO A 58 20.45 7.72 13.69
CA PRO A 58 19.20 7.55 12.94
C PRO A 58 18.91 8.67 11.94
N GLY A 59 19.11 9.94 12.34
CA GLY A 59 18.96 11.10 11.46
C GLY A 59 19.83 11.04 10.20
N ALA A 60 21.12 10.74 10.35
CA ALA A 60 22.04 10.62 9.21
C ALA A 60 21.66 9.47 8.26
N LEU A 61 21.28 8.31 8.81
CA LEU A 61 20.85 7.16 8.00
C LEU A 61 19.55 7.45 7.24
N ARG A 62 18.58 8.13 7.87
CA ARG A 62 17.35 8.58 7.20
C ARG A 62 17.67 9.56 6.06
N GLY A 63 18.58 10.50 6.30
CA GLY A 63 19.04 11.46 5.30
C GLY A 63 19.72 10.80 4.08
N LEU A 64 20.65 9.86 4.33
CA LEU A 64 21.30 9.09 3.25
C LEU A 64 20.30 8.24 2.46
N ARG A 65 19.36 7.58 3.14
CA ARG A 65 18.27 6.85 2.48
C ARG A 65 17.45 7.79 1.61
N GLU A 66 17.04 8.95 2.11
CA GLU A 66 16.23 9.91 1.35
C GLU A 66 16.95 10.39 0.09
N LEU A 67 18.24 10.71 0.18
CA LEU A 67 19.06 11.04 -0.99
C LEU A 67 19.11 9.89 -2.01
N ALA A 68 19.32 8.66 -1.54
CA ALA A 68 19.36 7.48 -2.40
C ALA A 68 17.99 7.21 -3.07
N VAL A 69 16.89 7.35 -2.34
CA VAL A 69 15.52 7.22 -2.88
C VAL A 69 15.24 8.30 -3.93
N GLU A 70 15.65 9.56 -3.67
CA GLU A 70 15.51 10.66 -4.64
C GLU A 70 16.32 10.41 -5.92
N ALA A 71 17.48 9.76 -5.80
CA ALA A 71 18.35 9.39 -6.93
C ALA A 71 17.91 8.10 -7.64
N GLY A 72 16.99 7.31 -7.05
CA GLY A 72 16.62 5.98 -7.55
C GLY A 72 17.68 4.91 -7.29
N GLU A 73 18.63 5.17 -6.38
CA GLU A 73 19.71 4.27 -5.98
C GLU A 73 19.21 3.31 -4.88
N TRP A 74 18.29 2.42 -5.25
CA TRP A 74 17.56 1.59 -4.29
C TRP A 74 18.43 0.63 -3.46
N ALA A 75 19.58 0.21 -3.99
CA ALA A 75 20.54 -0.62 -3.25
C ALA A 75 21.19 0.18 -2.10
N ALA A 76 21.64 1.41 -2.36
CA ALA A 76 22.18 2.29 -1.32
C ALA A 76 21.11 2.68 -0.30
N ALA A 77 19.87 2.90 -0.74
CA ALA A 77 18.74 3.12 0.15
C ALA A 77 18.50 1.92 1.07
N LEU A 78 18.61 0.68 0.55
CA LEU A 78 18.47 -0.53 1.34
C LEU A 78 19.55 -0.65 2.41
N ASP A 79 20.81 -0.40 2.06
CA ASP A 79 21.92 -0.44 3.00
C ASP A 79 21.72 0.54 4.15
N ALA A 80 21.36 1.79 3.84
CA ALA A 80 21.06 2.81 4.84
C ALA A 80 19.88 2.40 5.74
N GLN A 81 18.82 1.85 5.15
CA GLN A 81 17.62 1.41 5.88
C GLN A 81 17.89 0.21 6.79
N GLN A 82 18.69 -0.77 6.35
CA GLN A 82 19.06 -1.92 7.18
C GLN A 82 19.94 -1.51 8.36
N GLN A 83 20.90 -0.62 8.13
CA GLN A 83 21.70 -0.03 9.22
C GLN A 83 20.80 0.72 10.22
N LEU A 84 19.80 1.46 9.73
CA LEU A 84 18.86 2.20 10.57
C LEU A 84 18.04 1.25 11.44
N CYS A 85 17.46 0.21 10.84
CA CYS A 85 16.70 -0.81 11.58
C CYS A 85 17.56 -1.54 12.63
N GLY A 86 18.87 -1.69 12.39
CA GLY A 86 19.81 -2.24 13.37
C GLY A 86 20.15 -1.27 14.51
N ALA A 87 20.09 0.04 14.28
CA ALA A 87 20.46 1.07 15.24
C ALA A 87 19.29 1.54 16.15
N VAL A 88 18.05 1.31 15.75
CA VAL A 88 16.85 1.78 16.49
C VAL A 88 16.14 0.65 17.25
N GLY A 89 15.33 1.04 18.24
CA GLY A 89 14.49 0.12 19.01
C GLY A 89 13.31 -0.46 18.22
N PRO A 90 12.58 -1.46 18.77
CA PRO A 90 11.48 -2.13 18.07
C PRO A 90 10.37 -1.20 17.55
N ASP A 91 9.97 -0.20 18.34
CA ASP A 91 8.88 0.72 17.97
C ASP A 91 9.25 1.60 16.79
N GLU A 92 10.47 2.15 16.77
CA GLU A 92 10.98 2.90 15.63
C GLU A 92 11.18 1.98 14.42
N ARG A 93 11.70 0.77 14.63
CA ARG A 93 11.87 -0.22 13.56
C ARG A 93 10.55 -0.56 12.87
N ALA A 94 9.45 -0.63 13.63
CA ALA A 94 8.12 -0.84 13.06
C ALA A 94 7.67 0.32 12.17
N ARG A 95 7.98 1.57 12.53
CA ARG A 95 7.70 2.76 11.68
C ARG A 95 8.55 2.78 10.40
N GLU A 96 9.75 2.24 10.50
CA GLU A 96 10.70 2.10 9.39
C GLU A 96 10.37 0.91 8.44
N ALA A 97 9.47 0.01 8.85
CA ALA A 97 9.10 -1.18 8.08
C ALA A 97 8.47 -0.83 6.72
N HIS A 98 7.67 0.25 6.68
CA HIS A 98 7.09 0.76 5.43
C HIS A 98 8.16 1.13 4.40
N TRP A 99 9.24 1.81 4.82
CA TRP A 99 10.33 2.17 3.91
C TRP A 99 11.12 0.96 3.41
N LEU A 100 11.31 -0.07 4.25
CA LEU A 100 11.87 -1.34 3.79
C LEU A 100 10.99 -1.96 2.69
N ALA A 101 9.68 -1.94 2.85
CA ALA A 101 8.76 -2.46 1.85
C ALA A 101 8.83 -1.68 0.52
N VAL A 102 8.86 -0.35 0.58
CA VAL A 102 9.06 0.51 -0.59
C VAL A 102 10.37 0.20 -1.30
N ILE A 103 11.49 0.12 -0.58
CA ILE A 103 12.80 -0.11 -1.18
C ILE A 103 12.86 -1.49 -1.84
N TYR A 104 12.38 -2.54 -1.16
CA TYR A 104 12.32 -3.87 -1.74
C TYR A 104 11.38 -3.93 -2.95
N TYR A 105 10.23 -3.24 -2.91
CA TYR A 105 9.33 -3.15 -4.06
C TYR A 105 10.02 -2.54 -5.29
N GLU A 106 10.73 -1.43 -5.11
CA GLU A 106 11.41 -0.75 -6.22
C GLU A 106 12.62 -1.52 -6.75
N LEU A 107 13.38 -2.20 -5.87
CA LEU A 107 14.40 -3.17 -6.30
C LEU A 107 13.77 -4.31 -7.12
N GLY A 108 12.60 -4.81 -6.71
CA GLY A 108 11.88 -5.82 -7.45
C GLY A 108 11.44 -5.34 -8.84
N ARG A 109 10.90 -4.12 -8.93
CA ARG A 109 10.54 -3.51 -10.22
C ARG A 109 11.75 -3.31 -11.13
N ALA A 110 12.85 -2.83 -10.59
CA ALA A 110 14.10 -2.68 -11.34
C ALA A 110 14.61 -4.04 -11.84
N GLY A 111 14.55 -5.08 -11.00
CA GLY A 111 14.90 -6.45 -11.36
C GLY A 111 14.04 -6.98 -12.51
N LEU A 112 12.72 -6.76 -12.49
CA LEU A 112 11.84 -7.14 -13.61
C LEU A 112 12.20 -6.41 -14.90
N ALA A 113 12.47 -5.10 -14.83
CA ALA A 113 12.85 -4.31 -15.99
C ALA A 113 14.18 -4.77 -16.63
N LEU A 114 15.07 -5.35 -15.82
CA LEU A 114 16.34 -5.94 -16.26
C LEU A 114 16.23 -7.43 -16.63
N GLY A 115 15.05 -8.05 -16.49
CA GLY A 115 14.84 -9.48 -16.76
C GLY A 115 15.32 -10.42 -15.64
N HIS A 116 15.73 -9.90 -14.49
CA HIS A 116 16.16 -10.68 -13.32
C HIS A 116 14.96 -11.12 -12.48
N THR A 117 14.05 -11.91 -13.08
CA THR A 117 12.75 -12.23 -12.48
C THR A 117 12.86 -12.95 -11.13
N GLY A 118 13.84 -13.86 -10.97
CA GLY A 118 14.04 -14.58 -9.71
C GLY A 118 14.38 -13.66 -8.52
N GLU A 119 15.27 -12.70 -8.75
CA GLU A 119 15.63 -11.68 -7.74
C GLU A 119 14.44 -10.76 -7.46
N ALA A 120 13.70 -10.37 -8.49
CA ALA A 120 12.52 -9.53 -8.35
C ALA A 120 11.45 -10.18 -7.45
N LEU A 121 11.15 -11.46 -7.67
CA LEU A 121 10.23 -12.22 -6.82
C LEU A 121 10.70 -12.28 -5.36
N ALA A 122 12.00 -12.47 -5.13
CA ALA A 122 12.58 -12.46 -3.79
C ALA A 122 12.44 -11.09 -3.12
N HIS A 123 12.63 -10.01 -3.87
CA HIS A 123 12.43 -8.64 -3.39
C HIS A 123 10.97 -8.35 -3.06
N PHE A 124 9.99 -8.70 -3.91
CA PHE A 124 8.58 -8.51 -3.58
C PHE A 124 8.16 -9.30 -2.33
N ARG A 125 8.65 -10.54 -2.15
CA ARG A 125 8.43 -11.30 -0.91
C ARG A 125 9.09 -10.63 0.31
N SER A 126 10.21 -9.95 0.12
CA SER A 126 10.88 -9.19 1.19
C SER A 126 10.09 -7.94 1.56
N ALA A 127 9.48 -7.28 0.57
CA ALA A 127 8.59 -6.15 0.81
C ALA A 127 7.38 -6.56 1.67
N LEU A 128 6.72 -7.67 1.31
CA LEU A 128 5.56 -8.19 2.07
C LEU A 128 5.91 -8.75 3.46
N ARG A 129 7.17 -9.16 3.67
CA ARG A 129 7.67 -9.51 5.01
C ARG A 129 7.89 -8.29 5.89
N ALA A 130 8.30 -7.16 5.30
CA ALA A 130 8.47 -5.91 6.01
C ALA A 130 7.12 -5.25 6.31
N ASP A 131 6.25 -5.16 5.32
CA ASP A 131 4.90 -4.59 5.42
C ASP A 131 3.93 -5.49 4.66
N ARG A 132 3.12 -6.25 5.40
CA ARG A 132 2.15 -7.19 4.80
C ARG A 132 1.02 -6.47 4.07
N ASP A 133 0.79 -5.20 4.40
CA ASP A 133 -0.31 -4.37 3.88
C ASP A 133 0.13 -3.60 2.62
N PHE A 134 1.36 -3.84 2.15
CA PHE A 134 1.93 -3.18 0.98
C PHE A 134 1.38 -3.75 -0.33
N VAL A 135 0.15 -3.32 -0.67
CA VAL A 135 -0.62 -3.74 -1.85
C VAL A 135 0.20 -3.72 -3.15
N PRO A 136 1.04 -2.72 -3.44
CA PRO A 136 1.84 -2.72 -4.67
C PRO A 136 2.75 -3.95 -4.81
N ALA A 137 3.42 -4.39 -3.74
CA ALA A 137 4.29 -5.57 -3.81
C ALA A 137 3.50 -6.87 -3.94
N ALA A 138 2.31 -6.96 -3.34
CA ALA A 138 1.43 -8.11 -3.50
C ALA A 138 0.92 -8.25 -4.94
N VAL A 139 0.48 -7.12 -5.51
CA VAL A 139 0.11 -7.02 -6.92
C VAL A 139 1.27 -7.45 -7.82
N ALA A 140 2.44 -6.83 -7.64
CA ALA A 140 3.61 -7.11 -8.48
C ALA A 140 4.13 -8.54 -8.35
N LEU A 141 4.06 -9.14 -7.14
CA LEU A 141 4.44 -10.52 -6.92
C LEU A 141 3.56 -11.48 -7.73
N GLY A 142 2.24 -11.32 -7.66
CA GLY A 142 1.34 -12.19 -8.40
C GLY A 142 1.36 -11.92 -9.91
N ASP A 143 1.48 -10.65 -10.34
CA ASP A 143 1.62 -10.30 -11.76
C ASP A 143 2.91 -10.88 -12.38
N ALA A 144 4.00 -10.88 -11.62
CA ALA A 144 5.25 -11.52 -12.04
C ALA A 144 5.08 -13.04 -12.19
N HIS A 145 4.42 -13.71 -11.23
CA HIS A 145 4.10 -15.13 -11.33
C HIS A 145 3.17 -15.43 -12.52
N GLU A 146 2.16 -14.59 -12.77
CA GLU A 146 1.25 -14.74 -13.92
C GLU A 146 2.00 -14.62 -15.24
N THR A 147 2.91 -13.65 -15.35
CA THR A 147 3.75 -13.44 -16.55
C THR A 147 4.68 -14.64 -16.81
N LEU A 148 5.11 -15.33 -15.76
CA LEU A 148 5.89 -16.58 -15.85
C LEU A 148 5.04 -17.82 -16.21
N GLY A 149 3.72 -17.69 -16.29
CA GLY A 149 2.79 -18.83 -16.47
C GLY A 149 2.56 -19.64 -15.20
N GLU A 150 3.07 -19.16 -14.05
CA GLU A 150 2.89 -19.77 -12.73
C GLU A 150 1.54 -19.36 -12.13
N HIS A 151 0.46 -19.73 -12.81
CA HIS A 151 -0.90 -19.25 -12.49
C HIS A 151 -1.34 -19.59 -11.06
N ARG A 152 -0.96 -20.76 -10.53
CA ARG A 152 -1.33 -21.17 -9.17
C ARG A 152 -0.63 -20.29 -8.12
N GLU A 153 0.63 -19.97 -8.36
CA GLU A 153 1.46 -19.12 -7.51
C GLU A 153 0.96 -17.67 -7.53
N ALA A 154 0.54 -17.17 -8.70
CA ALA A 154 -0.07 -15.86 -8.86
C ALA A 154 -1.34 -15.72 -8.01
N VAL A 155 -2.29 -16.66 -8.18
CA VAL A 155 -3.54 -16.69 -7.39
C VAL A 155 -3.24 -16.76 -5.90
N ARG A 156 -2.36 -17.66 -5.46
CA ARG A 156 -1.96 -17.77 -4.04
C ARG A 156 -1.31 -16.52 -3.48
N ALA A 157 -0.58 -15.76 -4.30
CA ALA A 157 0.02 -14.50 -3.88
C ALA A 157 -1.05 -13.44 -3.66
N TRP A 158 -1.99 -13.29 -4.60
CA TRP A 158 -3.07 -12.32 -4.47
C TRP A 158 -4.08 -12.70 -3.39
N GLU A 159 -4.46 -13.97 -3.23
CA GLU A 159 -5.38 -14.43 -2.18
C GLU A 159 -4.84 -14.11 -0.79
N ARG A 160 -3.60 -14.51 -0.50
CA ARG A 160 -2.97 -14.22 0.81
C ARG A 160 -2.88 -12.73 1.10
N ALA A 161 -2.65 -11.92 0.07
CA ALA A 161 -2.62 -10.47 0.23
C ALA A 161 -4.03 -9.89 0.45
N ALA A 162 -5.05 -10.40 -0.25
CA ALA A 162 -6.44 -9.97 -0.09
C ALA A 162 -7.03 -10.39 1.27
N GLU A 163 -6.59 -11.53 1.82
CA GLU A 163 -6.89 -11.96 3.20
C GLU A 163 -6.30 -10.98 4.23
N ALA A 164 -5.09 -10.45 3.99
CA ALA A 164 -4.48 -9.46 4.87
C ALA A 164 -5.13 -8.07 4.72
N VAL A 165 -5.22 -7.56 3.49
CA VAL A 165 -5.84 -6.28 3.14
C VAL A 165 -6.74 -6.47 1.93
N PRO A 166 -8.07 -6.40 2.09
CA PRO A 166 -8.97 -6.48 0.97
C PRO A 166 -8.84 -5.19 0.15
N ALA A 167 -8.18 -5.27 -1.01
CA ALA A 167 -7.95 -4.14 -1.88
C ALA A 167 -8.45 -4.44 -3.30
N LEU A 168 -9.19 -3.51 -3.90
CA LEU A 168 -9.74 -3.66 -5.25
C LEU A 168 -8.73 -4.11 -6.31
N PRO A 169 -7.47 -3.62 -6.35
CA PRO A 169 -6.47 -4.09 -7.32
C PRO A 169 -6.14 -5.59 -7.20
N LEU A 170 -6.18 -6.16 -5.99
CA LEU A 170 -5.97 -7.59 -5.75
C LEU A 170 -7.22 -8.38 -6.15
N LEU A 171 -8.39 -7.91 -5.71
CA LEU A 171 -9.68 -8.55 -6.01
C LEU A 171 -9.95 -8.60 -7.52
N ALA A 172 -9.64 -7.54 -8.28
CA ALA A 172 -9.81 -7.51 -9.73
C ALA A 172 -8.97 -8.57 -10.47
N ARG A 173 -7.77 -8.89 -9.97
CA ARG A 173 -6.90 -9.94 -10.55
C ARG A 173 -7.44 -11.33 -10.25
N LEU A 174 -7.88 -11.55 -9.01
CA LEU A 174 -8.57 -12.77 -8.61
C LEU A 174 -9.88 -12.93 -9.39
N GLU A 175 -10.61 -11.84 -9.64
CA GLU A 175 -11.80 -11.78 -10.50
C GLU A 175 -11.55 -12.28 -11.90
N ARG A 176 -10.55 -11.70 -12.57
CA ARG A 176 -10.16 -12.14 -13.90
C ARG A 176 -9.81 -13.64 -13.91
N ASN A 177 -9.03 -14.10 -12.95
CA ASN A 177 -8.60 -15.50 -12.89
C ASN A 177 -9.77 -16.46 -12.62
N TYR A 178 -10.60 -16.18 -11.61
CA TYR A 178 -11.72 -17.06 -11.26
C TYR A 178 -12.84 -17.08 -12.30
N ARG A 179 -13.00 -16.00 -13.08
CA ARG A 179 -13.87 -16.02 -14.28
C ARG A 179 -13.33 -16.98 -15.34
N GLN A 180 -12.04 -16.93 -15.63
CA GLN A 180 -11.42 -17.85 -16.61
C GLN A 180 -11.49 -19.30 -16.17
N GLU A 181 -11.38 -19.59 -14.87
CA GLU A 181 -11.53 -20.94 -14.32
C GLU A 181 -12.98 -21.43 -14.24
N GLY A 182 -13.98 -20.56 -14.46
CA GLY A 182 -15.40 -20.89 -14.31
C GLY A 182 -15.82 -21.13 -12.84
N ARG A 183 -15.24 -20.37 -11.90
CA ARG A 183 -15.42 -20.55 -10.44
C ARG A 183 -16.07 -19.34 -9.76
N PRO A 184 -17.29 -18.96 -10.15
CA PRO A 184 -17.94 -17.74 -9.68
C PRO A 184 -18.25 -17.73 -8.18
N SER A 185 -18.48 -18.91 -7.57
CA SER A 185 -18.77 -19.02 -6.13
C SER A 185 -17.60 -18.57 -5.25
N ARG A 186 -16.35 -18.82 -5.67
CA ARG A 186 -15.16 -18.31 -4.96
C ARG A 186 -15.04 -16.81 -5.04
N MET A 187 -15.48 -16.20 -6.15
CA MET A 187 -15.50 -14.75 -6.30
C MET A 187 -16.41 -14.10 -5.27
N ILE A 188 -17.65 -14.59 -5.19
CA ILE A 188 -18.64 -14.08 -4.26
C ILE A 188 -18.14 -14.23 -2.82
N ALA A 189 -17.58 -15.40 -2.46
CA ALA A 189 -17.03 -15.63 -1.13
C ALA A 189 -15.90 -14.64 -0.78
N LEU A 190 -14.98 -14.39 -1.72
CA LEU A 190 -13.88 -13.46 -1.54
C LEU A 190 -14.37 -12.02 -1.30
N TYR A 191 -15.32 -11.54 -2.09
CA TYR A 191 -15.88 -10.20 -1.91
C TYR A 191 -16.73 -10.07 -0.64
N ARG A 192 -17.46 -11.12 -0.24
CA ARG A 192 -18.19 -11.15 1.03
C ARG A 192 -17.26 -11.04 2.22
N ASP A 193 -16.20 -11.86 2.26
CA ASP A 193 -15.18 -11.80 3.33
C ASP A 193 -14.47 -10.43 3.36
N ALA A 194 -14.16 -9.87 2.19
CA ALA A 194 -13.60 -8.52 2.09
C ALA A 194 -14.54 -7.45 2.70
N LEU A 195 -15.84 -7.53 2.41
CA LEU A 195 -16.84 -6.61 2.93
C LEU A 195 -17.15 -6.84 4.42
N GLU A 196 -17.06 -8.07 4.92
CA GLU A 196 -17.18 -8.36 6.36
C GLU A 196 -16.05 -7.70 7.17
N ARG A 197 -14.84 -7.66 6.62
CA ARG A 197 -13.68 -6.99 7.23
C ARG A 197 -13.70 -5.46 7.07
N ALA A 198 -14.34 -4.95 6.02
CA ALA A 198 -14.46 -3.53 5.73
C ALA A 198 -15.93 -3.16 5.38
N PRO A 199 -16.87 -3.25 6.34
CA PRO A 199 -18.31 -3.10 6.07
C PRO A 199 -18.66 -1.69 5.57
N ASP A 200 -17.80 -0.71 5.86
CA ASP A 200 -17.98 0.66 5.45
C ASP A 200 -17.45 1.00 4.06
N ASP A 201 -16.69 0.09 3.43
CA ASP A 201 -16.12 0.31 2.10
C ASP A 201 -17.20 0.12 1.02
N LEU A 202 -17.78 1.24 0.59
CA LEU A 202 -18.77 1.25 -0.47
C LEU A 202 -18.20 0.79 -1.82
N ALA A 203 -16.90 0.95 -2.06
CA ALA A 203 -16.29 0.51 -3.30
C ALA A 203 -16.28 -1.03 -3.38
N LEU A 204 -16.00 -1.70 -2.26
CA LEU A 204 -16.16 -3.16 -2.14
C LEU A 204 -17.62 -3.57 -2.29
N ALA A 205 -18.55 -2.84 -1.68
CA ALA A 205 -19.98 -3.14 -1.78
C ALA A 205 -20.51 -3.05 -3.23
N VAL A 206 -20.14 -2.00 -3.97
CA VAL A 206 -20.46 -1.84 -5.39
C VAL A 206 -19.79 -2.91 -6.25
N ALA A 207 -18.53 -3.24 -5.96
CA ALA A 207 -17.83 -4.30 -6.69
C ALA A 207 -18.49 -5.68 -6.50
N LEU A 208 -18.96 -6.00 -5.30
CA LEU A 208 -19.74 -7.21 -5.04
C LEU A 208 -21.08 -7.20 -5.81
N GLY A 209 -21.79 -6.07 -5.82
CA GLY A 209 -23.01 -5.91 -6.62
C GLY A 209 -22.77 -6.16 -8.12
N ARG A 210 -21.67 -5.61 -8.66
CA ARG A 210 -21.25 -5.86 -10.05
C ARG A 210 -20.97 -7.34 -10.31
N VAL A 211 -20.30 -8.02 -9.37
CA VAL A 211 -20.06 -9.47 -9.46
C VAL A 211 -21.37 -10.25 -9.52
N TYR A 212 -22.36 -9.93 -8.68
CA TYR A 212 -23.68 -10.58 -8.77
C TYR A 212 -24.37 -10.32 -10.11
N PHE A 213 -24.35 -9.06 -10.57
CA PHE A 213 -24.95 -8.68 -11.85
C PHE A 213 -24.34 -9.44 -13.03
N ASP A 214 -23.01 -9.50 -13.10
CA ASP A 214 -22.29 -10.21 -14.17
C ASP A 214 -22.53 -11.73 -14.16
N LEU A 215 -22.99 -12.29 -13.02
CA LEU A 215 -23.36 -13.69 -12.85
C LEU A 215 -24.86 -13.96 -13.04
N GLU A 216 -25.62 -12.98 -13.53
CA GLU A 216 -27.09 -13.02 -13.65
C GLU A 216 -27.84 -13.25 -12.32
N MET A 217 -27.19 -12.99 -11.19
CA MET A 217 -27.79 -13.01 -9.86
C MET A 217 -28.47 -11.67 -9.58
N LEU A 218 -29.52 -11.37 -10.35
CA LEU A 218 -30.14 -10.04 -10.41
C LEU A 218 -30.77 -9.61 -9.08
N ASP A 219 -31.28 -10.56 -8.29
CA ASP A 219 -31.88 -10.33 -6.97
C ASP A 219 -30.86 -9.89 -5.93
N GLU A 220 -29.74 -10.61 -5.85
CA GLU A 220 -28.63 -10.25 -4.98
C GLU A 220 -27.93 -8.97 -5.44
N ALA A 221 -27.87 -8.72 -6.75
CA ALA A 221 -27.35 -7.48 -7.30
C ALA A 221 -28.21 -6.28 -6.88
N ALA A 222 -29.53 -6.34 -7.09
CA ALA A 222 -30.46 -5.29 -6.69
C ALA A 222 -30.34 -4.97 -5.18
N ASP A 223 -30.48 -5.99 -4.33
CA ASP A 223 -30.40 -5.84 -2.86
C ASP A 223 -29.07 -5.19 -2.43
N GLN A 224 -27.96 -5.59 -3.06
CA GLN A 224 -26.66 -5.02 -2.74
C GLN A 224 -26.55 -3.56 -3.19
N PHE A 225 -27.03 -3.21 -4.39
CA PHE A 225 -26.99 -1.84 -4.88
C PHE A 225 -27.94 -0.92 -4.12
N GLU A 226 -29.14 -1.38 -3.75
CA GLU A 226 -30.10 -0.65 -2.91
C GLU A 226 -29.49 -0.32 -1.53
N LYS A 227 -28.76 -1.27 -0.92
CA LYS A 227 -28.01 -1.02 0.32
C LYS A 227 -26.95 0.08 0.17
N VAL A 228 -26.29 0.15 -0.98
CA VAL A 228 -25.32 1.21 -1.27
C VAL A 228 -26.05 2.54 -1.51
N GLU A 229 -27.15 2.54 -2.27
CA GLU A 229 -27.97 3.74 -2.55
C GLU A 229 -28.42 4.41 -1.24
N VAL A 230 -28.90 3.64 -0.26
CA VAL A 230 -29.30 4.18 1.06
C VAL A 230 -28.14 4.92 1.76
N ARG A 231 -26.90 4.46 1.59
CA ARG A 231 -25.70 5.02 2.24
C ARG A 231 -25.04 6.14 1.45
N ALA A 232 -25.29 6.19 0.14
CA ALA A 232 -24.71 7.12 -0.80
C ALA A 232 -25.64 7.29 -2.02
N PRO A 233 -26.74 8.05 -1.86
CA PRO A 233 -27.79 8.20 -2.87
C PRO A 233 -27.38 9.10 -4.05
N ASP A 234 -26.18 9.66 -4.00
CA ASP A 234 -25.60 10.56 -4.98
C ASP A 234 -24.54 9.88 -5.85
N LEU A 235 -24.39 8.56 -5.77
CA LEU A 235 -23.43 7.80 -6.58
C LEU A 235 -24.02 7.43 -7.96
N PRO A 236 -23.54 8.04 -9.07
CA PRO A 236 -24.08 7.77 -10.41
C PRO A 236 -23.97 6.29 -10.81
N ALA A 237 -22.87 5.64 -10.41
CA ALA A 237 -22.61 4.24 -10.72
C ALA A 237 -23.67 3.29 -10.15
N VAL A 238 -24.17 3.55 -8.93
CA VAL A 238 -25.17 2.69 -8.28
C VAL A 238 -26.49 2.74 -9.04
N HIS A 239 -26.94 3.94 -9.41
CA HIS A 239 -28.15 4.11 -10.23
C HIS A 239 -28.01 3.50 -11.62
N ALA A 240 -26.84 3.59 -12.25
CA ALA A 240 -26.63 2.92 -13.54
C ALA A 240 -26.70 1.40 -13.43
N TYR A 241 -26.15 0.81 -12.36
CA TYR A 241 -26.27 -0.62 -12.14
C TYR A 241 -27.68 -1.06 -11.76
N LEU A 242 -28.41 -0.31 -10.92
CA LEU A 242 -29.83 -0.58 -10.63
C LEU A 242 -30.68 -0.51 -11.91
N GLY A 243 -30.44 0.49 -12.76
CA GLY A 243 -31.08 0.59 -14.07
C GLY A 243 -30.82 -0.64 -14.94
N ALA A 244 -29.57 -1.11 -14.99
CA ALA A 244 -29.19 -2.32 -15.73
C ALA A 244 -29.80 -3.60 -15.15
N VAL A 245 -29.91 -3.70 -13.83
CA VAL A 245 -30.59 -4.82 -13.15
C VAL A 245 -32.07 -4.84 -13.54
N PHE A 246 -32.77 -3.71 -13.44
CA PHE A 246 -34.18 -3.60 -13.81
C PHE A 246 -34.41 -3.86 -15.30
N GLU A 247 -33.52 -3.39 -16.18
CA GLU A 247 -33.57 -3.67 -17.61
C GLU A 247 -33.51 -5.17 -17.88
N ARG A 248 -32.56 -5.90 -17.26
CA ARG A 248 -32.43 -7.36 -17.41
C ARG A 248 -33.62 -8.14 -16.87
N ARG A 249 -34.34 -7.60 -15.88
CA ARG A 249 -35.61 -8.16 -15.38
C ARG A 249 -36.82 -7.83 -16.26
N GLY A 250 -36.69 -6.91 -17.23
CA GLY A 250 -37.78 -6.42 -18.06
C GLY A 250 -38.59 -5.28 -17.44
N GLU A 251 -38.14 -4.72 -16.31
CA GLU A 251 -38.79 -3.64 -15.56
C GLU A 251 -38.45 -2.28 -16.19
N THR A 252 -38.94 -2.04 -17.41
CA THR A 252 -38.51 -0.93 -18.28
C THR A 252 -38.71 0.46 -17.64
N ALA A 253 -39.82 0.66 -16.92
CA ALA A 253 -40.10 1.94 -16.28
C ALA A 253 -39.12 2.26 -15.14
N ALA A 254 -38.85 1.28 -14.28
CA ALA A 254 -37.88 1.42 -13.19
C ALA A 254 -36.46 1.63 -13.72
N ALA A 255 -36.08 0.87 -14.76
CA ALA A 255 -34.79 1.02 -15.43
C ALA A 255 -34.60 2.45 -15.96
N PHE A 256 -35.61 3.00 -16.64
CA PHE A 256 -35.58 4.37 -17.16
C PHE A 256 -35.37 5.41 -16.05
N ASP A 257 -36.08 5.29 -14.92
CA ASP A 257 -35.95 6.23 -13.81
C ASP A 257 -34.58 6.18 -13.14
N GLU A 258 -33.99 5.00 -13.01
CA GLU A 258 -32.63 4.85 -12.48
C GLU A 258 -31.57 5.40 -13.43
N TYR A 259 -31.65 5.07 -14.72
CA TYR A 259 -30.73 5.65 -15.71
C TYR A 259 -30.83 7.18 -15.78
N ARG A 260 -32.03 7.73 -15.69
CA ARG A 260 -32.25 9.18 -15.64
C ARG A 260 -31.60 9.80 -14.40
N ARG A 261 -31.67 9.15 -13.24
CA ARG A 261 -30.97 9.57 -12.02
C ARG A 261 -29.46 9.53 -12.19
N ALA A 262 -28.91 8.42 -12.71
CA ALA A 262 -27.48 8.27 -12.97
C ALA A 262 -26.94 9.41 -13.85
N LEU A 263 -27.63 9.71 -14.96
CA LEU A 263 -27.25 10.78 -15.88
C LEU A 263 -27.37 12.19 -15.28
N ALA A 264 -28.32 12.40 -14.38
CA ALA A 264 -28.48 13.67 -13.68
C ALA A 264 -27.37 13.92 -12.65
N LEU A 265 -26.81 12.86 -12.06
CA LEU A 265 -25.78 12.93 -11.01
C LEU A 265 -24.35 13.09 -11.54
N GLY A 266 -24.07 12.77 -12.82
CA GLY A 266 -22.80 13.15 -13.46
C GLY A 266 -22.23 12.14 -14.45
N HIS A 267 -20.98 12.39 -14.88
CA HIS A 267 -20.34 11.76 -16.05
C HIS A 267 -19.21 10.76 -15.71
N GLY A 268 -19.05 10.36 -14.45
CA GLY A 268 -18.00 9.42 -14.02
C GLY A 268 -18.58 8.16 -13.38
N PHE A 269 -18.36 7.01 -14.01
CA PHE A 269 -18.71 5.68 -13.46
C PHE A 269 -17.53 5.01 -12.74
N GLU A 270 -16.36 5.64 -12.74
CA GLU A 270 -15.16 5.13 -12.06
C GLU A 270 -15.17 5.52 -10.58
N TRP A 271 -14.77 4.59 -9.70
CA TRP A 271 -14.59 4.88 -8.28
C TRP A 271 -13.22 5.52 -8.07
N PRO A 272 -13.15 6.82 -7.76
CA PRO A 272 -11.88 7.51 -7.67
C PRO A 272 -11.10 7.09 -6.42
N HIS A 273 -9.80 7.36 -6.45
CA HIS A 273 -8.90 7.08 -5.35
C HIS A 273 -8.33 8.38 -4.79
N ARG A 274 -8.38 8.54 -3.47
CA ARG A 274 -7.76 9.66 -2.75
C ARG A 274 -6.47 9.22 -2.10
N CYS A 275 -5.43 10.03 -2.24
CA CYS A 275 -4.17 9.83 -1.53
C CYS A 275 -4.33 10.25 -0.06
N GLU A 276 -4.15 9.33 0.88
CA GLU A 276 -4.21 9.60 2.32
C GLU A 276 -3.13 10.60 2.77
N ALA A 277 -2.02 10.71 2.03
CA ALA A 277 -0.91 11.57 2.41
C ALA A 277 -1.03 13.02 1.92
N CYS A 278 -1.63 13.28 0.76
CA CYS A 278 -1.70 14.64 0.20
C CYS A 278 -3.08 15.04 -0.32
N GLY A 279 -4.07 14.17 -0.18
CA GLY A 279 -5.48 14.44 -0.53
C GLY A 279 -5.79 14.53 -2.03
N SER A 280 -4.82 14.30 -2.93
CA SER A 280 -5.07 14.30 -4.38
C SER A 280 -5.97 13.13 -4.77
N THR A 281 -6.87 13.38 -5.71
CA THR A 281 -7.77 12.38 -6.27
C THR A 281 -7.30 11.98 -7.67
N VAL A 282 -7.30 10.68 -7.95
CA VAL A 282 -7.04 10.09 -9.28
C VAL A 282 -8.17 9.13 -9.63
N SER A 283 -8.44 8.89 -10.90
CA SER A 283 -9.56 8.02 -11.29
C SER A 283 -9.21 6.53 -11.14
N THR A 284 -7.97 6.15 -11.49
CA THR A 284 -7.47 4.77 -11.37
C THR A 284 -6.50 4.59 -10.22
N TRP A 285 -6.48 3.39 -9.61
CA TRP A 285 -5.45 3.04 -8.63
C TRP A 285 -4.06 3.08 -9.25
N GLN A 286 -3.09 3.57 -8.47
CA GLN A 286 -1.66 3.55 -8.81
C GLN A 286 -0.86 3.08 -7.59
N ASP A 287 0.31 2.52 -7.83
CA ASP A 287 1.23 2.10 -6.77
C ASP A 287 1.84 3.29 -6.00
N ARG A 288 2.08 4.39 -6.73
CA ARG A 288 2.72 5.62 -6.26
C ARG A 288 1.87 6.84 -6.63
N CYS A 289 1.54 7.67 -5.66
CA CYS A 289 0.80 8.91 -5.91
C CYS A 289 1.60 9.87 -6.81
N GLU A 290 1.02 10.33 -7.91
CA GLU A 290 1.70 11.24 -8.85
C GLU A 290 2.07 12.60 -8.22
N ARG A 291 1.24 13.08 -7.29
CA ARG A 291 1.43 14.40 -6.65
C ARG A 291 2.52 14.36 -5.58
N CYS A 292 2.39 13.50 -4.57
CA CYS A 292 3.32 13.47 -3.43
C CYS A 292 4.39 12.39 -3.53
N ARG A 293 4.34 11.55 -4.57
CA ARG A 293 5.32 10.50 -4.85
C ARG A 293 5.45 9.43 -3.76
N ARG A 294 4.50 9.34 -2.83
CA ARG A 294 4.44 8.28 -1.81
C ARG A 294 3.74 7.04 -2.33
N TRP A 295 4.11 5.88 -1.78
CA TRP A 295 3.62 4.57 -2.18
C TRP A 295 2.51 4.08 -1.26
N ASN A 296 1.63 3.23 -1.79
CA ASN A 296 0.58 2.55 -1.01
C ASN A 296 -0.38 3.50 -0.26
N THR A 297 -0.58 4.72 -0.75
CA THR A 297 -1.41 5.75 -0.10
C THR A 297 -2.78 5.96 -0.73
N LEU A 298 -3.03 5.41 -1.92
CA LEU A 298 -4.29 5.60 -2.64
C LEU A 298 -5.36 4.64 -2.09
N ARG A 299 -6.49 5.20 -1.63
CA ARG A 299 -7.68 4.47 -1.20
C ARG A 299 -8.89 4.86 -2.03
N PRO A 300 -9.82 3.94 -2.29
CA PRO A 300 -11.12 4.27 -2.85
C PRO A 300 -11.80 5.39 -2.03
N THR A 301 -12.37 6.39 -2.70
CA THR A 301 -13.09 7.51 -2.05
C THR A 301 -14.40 7.79 -2.77
N ARG A 302 -15.39 8.34 -2.07
CA ARG A 302 -16.60 8.85 -2.73
C ARG A 302 -16.18 10.01 -3.64
N GLY A 303 -16.59 9.94 -4.92
CA GLY A 303 -16.33 10.97 -5.92
C GLY A 303 -17.05 12.27 -5.62
#